data_AF-A0A820B1G8-F1
#
_entry.id   AF-A0A820B1G8-F1
#
_cell.length_a   1.000
_cell.length_b   1.000
_cell.length_c   1.000
_cell.angle_alpha   90.00
_cell.angle_beta   90.00
_cell.angle_gamma   90.00
#
_symmetry.space_group_name_H-M   'P 1'
#
loop_
_entity.id
_entity.type
_entity.pdbx_description
1 polymer ?
#
loop_
_entity_poly.entity_id
_entity_poly.type
_entity_poly.pdbx_seq_one_letter_code
_entity_poly.pdbx_strand_id
1 'polypeptide(L)' 'MATNEPYYTSEQISIPTEFPDILLQFSKAAIRTQPTDILAWSAAYFRALANGQTPPVKERLEMPDATQKIDTGLTMGL' A
#
# COMPACT_ATOMS: atom_id res chain seq x y z
N MET A 1 -15.95 -33.00 -32.76
CA MET A 1 -16.32 -32.74 -31.35
C MET A 1 -15.86 -31.33 -31.04
N ALA A 2 -16.77 -30.39 -30.76
CA ALA A 2 -16.38 -29.04 -30.38
C ALA A 2 -15.84 -29.10 -28.94
N THR A 3 -14.61 -28.63 -28.71
CA THR A 3 -14.06 -28.52 -27.36
C THR A 3 -14.84 -27.44 -26.63
N ASN A 4 -15.51 -27.83 -25.54
CA ASN A 4 -16.25 -26.92 -24.66
C ASN A 4 -15.26 -26.16 -23.76
N GLU A 5 -14.27 -25.50 -24.37
CA GLU A 5 -13.33 -24.66 -23.64
C GLU A 5 -13.98 -23.29 -23.39
N PRO A 6 -13.99 -22.81 -22.14
CA PRO A 6 -14.52 -21.50 -21.85
C PRO A 6 -13.72 -20.44 -22.64
N TYR A 7 -14.42 -19.71 -23.50
CA TYR A 7 -13.88 -18.52 -24.13
C TYR A 7 -13.65 -17.47 -23.06
N TYR A 8 -12.39 -17.12 -22.81
CA TYR A 8 -12.01 -16.03 -21.92
C TYR A 8 -11.87 -14.74 -22.72
N THR A 9 -12.71 -13.76 -22.42
CA THR A 9 -12.65 -12.41 -23.01
C THR A 9 -12.53 -11.38 -21.90
N SER A 10 -11.79 -10.29 -22.11
CA SER A 10 -11.61 -9.22 -21.11
C SER A 10 -12.93 -8.60 -20.64
N GLU A 11 -13.96 -8.60 -21.50
CA GLU A 11 -15.31 -8.09 -21.22
C GLU A 11 -16.06 -8.89 -20.14
N GLN A 12 -15.64 -10.14 -19.88
CA GLN A 12 -16.22 -10.98 -18.82
C GLN A 12 -15.72 -10.59 -17.42
N ILE A 13 -14.65 -9.79 -17.35
CA ILE A 13 -14.04 -9.34 -16.10
C ILE A 13 -14.76 -8.07 -15.66
N SER A 14 -15.72 -8.21 -14.76
CA SER A 14 -16.36 -7.06 -14.12
C SER A 14 -15.44 -6.51 -13.03
N ILE A 15 -14.96 -5.27 -13.21
CA ILE A 15 -14.19 -4.55 -12.19
C ILE A 15 -15.16 -3.69 -11.36
N PRO A 16 -15.25 -3.88 -10.04
CA PRO A 16 -16.07 -3.02 -9.19
C PRO A 16 -15.60 -1.57 -9.26
N THR A 17 -16.54 -0.62 -9.29
CA THR A 17 -16.24 0.82 -9.43
C THR A 17 -15.37 1.36 -8.28
N GLU A 18 -15.49 0.79 -7.07
CA GLU A 18 -14.73 1.18 -5.88
C GLU A 18 -13.31 0.60 -5.85
N PHE A 19 -13.04 -0.45 -6.63
CA PHE A 19 -11.78 -1.18 -6.59
C PHE A 19 -10.55 -0.29 -6.86
N PRO A 20 -10.55 0.59 -7.88
CA PRO A 20 -9.42 1.48 -8.14
C PRO A 20 -9.13 2.44 -6.97
N ASP A 21 -10.17 2.96 -6.33
CA ASP A 21 -10.02 3.90 -5.22
C ASP A 21 -9.46 3.21 -3.97
N ILE A 22 -9.96 2.01 -3.63
CA ILE A 22 -9.44 1.19 -2.53
C ILE A 22 -7.94 0.93 -2.72
N LEU A 23 -7.52 0.54 -3.92
CA LEU A 23 -6.10 0.31 -4.22
C LEU A 23 -5.26 1.59 -4.14
N LEU A 24 -5.81 2.72 -4.58
CA LEU A 24 -5.16 4.02 -4.49
C LEU A 24 -4.95 4.43 -3.02
N GLN A 25 -5.97 4.31 -2.19
CA GLN A 25 -5.90 4.63 -0.75
C GLN A 25 -4.90 3.71 -0.03
N PHE A 26 -4.97 2.40 -0.29
CA PHE A 26 -4.02 1.42 0.22
C PHE A 26 -2.58 1.80 -0.13
N SER A 27 -2.32 2.11 -1.39
CA SER A 27 -0.97 2.46 -1.87
C SER A 27 -0.46 3.76 -1.22
N LYS A 28 -1.33 4.78 -1.09
CA LYS A 28 -1.01 6.03 -0.37
C LYS A 28 -0.66 5.76 1.09
N ALA A 29 -1.44 4.92 1.77
CA ALA A 29 -1.20 4.55 3.17
C ALA A 29 0.11 3.77 3.35
N ALA A 30 0.42 2.86 2.43
CA ALA A 30 1.65 2.08 2.45
C ALA A 30 2.89 2.98 2.29
N ILE A 31 2.87 3.89 1.30
CA ILE A 31 3.96 4.85 1.04
C ILE A 31 4.19 5.76 2.25
N ARG A 32 3.12 6.23 2.90
CA ARG A 32 3.20 7.09 4.09
C ARG A 32 3.77 6.36 5.30
N THR A 33 3.38 5.09 5.47
CA THR A 33 3.75 4.32 6.66
C THR A 33 5.15 3.70 6.54
N GLN A 34 5.60 3.42 5.32
CA GLN A 34 6.85 2.71 5.02
C GLN A 34 7.03 1.48 5.95
N PRO A 35 6.09 0.51 5.92
CA PRO A 35 6.15 -0.62 6.82
C PRO A 35 7.36 -1.51 6.51
N THR A 36 8.04 -1.98 7.56
CA THR A 36 9.14 -2.94 7.42
C THR A 36 8.64 -4.28 6.88
N ASP A 37 7.43 -4.69 7.27
CA ASP A 37 6.74 -5.87 6.76
C ASP A 37 5.42 -5.44 6.11
N ILE A 38 5.40 -5.43 4.78
CA ILE A 38 4.23 -5.02 3.99
C ILE A 38 3.07 -6.01 4.11
N LEU A 39 3.34 -7.31 4.27
CA LEU A 39 2.29 -8.34 4.29
C LEU A 39 1.52 -8.28 5.60
N ALA A 40 2.24 -8.26 6.72
CA ALA A 40 1.63 -8.12 8.05
C ALA A 40 0.87 -6.79 8.18
N TRP A 41 1.46 -5.70 7.66
CA TRP A 41 0.81 -4.39 7.63
C TRP A 41 -0.47 -4.39 6.77
N SER A 42 -0.44 -5.01 5.59
CA SER A 42 -1.60 -5.07 4.69
C SER A 42 -2.76 -5.83 5.32
N ALA A 43 -2.48 -6.95 6.01
CA ALA A 43 -3.49 -7.71 6.73
C ALA A 43 -4.15 -6.87 7.83
N ALA A 44 -3.35 -6.12 8.59
CA ALA A 44 -3.87 -5.20 9.61
C ALA A 44 -4.68 -4.05 8.99
N TYR A 45 -4.22 -3.48 7.87
CA TYR A 45 -4.88 -2.39 7.15
C TYR A 45 -6.29 -2.78 6.68
N PHE A 46 -6.42 -3.88 5.94
CA PHE A 46 -7.72 -4.32 5.44
C PHE A 46 -8.63 -4.82 6.57
N ARG A 47 -8.08 -5.44 7.62
CA ARG A 47 -8.86 -5.80 8.81
C ARG A 47 -9.43 -4.58 9.52
N ALA A 48 -8.65 -3.50 9.67
CA ALA A 48 -9.14 -2.26 10.26
C ALA A 48 -10.26 -1.65 9.42
N LEU A 49 -10.07 -1.55 8.09
CA LEU A 49 -11.10 -1.06 7.17
C LEU A 49 -12.40 -1.87 7.24
N ALA A 50 -12.32 -3.20 7.24
CA ALA A 50 -13.49 -4.08 7.32
C ALA A 50 -14.27 -3.91 8.64
N ASN A 51 -13.58 -3.56 9.73
CA ASN A 51 -14.20 -3.31 11.03
C ASN A 51 -14.60 -1.84 11.25
N GLY A 52 -14.41 -0.96 10.25
CA GLY A 52 -14.65 0.48 10.41
C GLY A 52 -13.68 1.17 11.38
N GLN A 53 -12.53 0.56 11.65
CA GLN A 53 -11.49 1.11 12.52
C GLN A 53 -10.47 1.92 11.72
N THR A 54 -9.78 2.84 12.39
CA THR A 54 -8.71 3.63 11.77
C THR A 54 -7.55 2.71 11.38
N PRO A 55 -7.16 2.63 10.10
CA PRO A 55 -6.05 1.79 9.65
C PRO A 55 -4.71 2.27 10.24
N PRO A 56 -3.70 1.38 10.33
CA PRO A 56 -2.37 1.69 10.87
C PRO A 56 -1.57 2.57 9.90
N VAL A 57 -1.99 3.82 9.75
CA VAL A 57 -1.37 4.83 8.90
C VAL A 57 -0.61 5.79 9.79
N LYS A 58 0.67 6.06 9.47
CA LYS A 58 1.39 7.16 10.12
C LYS A 58 0.71 8.47 9.74
N GLU A 59 0.19 9.19 10.74
CA GLU A 59 -0.14 10.59 10.55
C GLU A 59 1.16 11.31 10.20
N ARG A 60 1.17 12.06 9.10
CA ARG A 60 2.35 12.82 8.68
C ARG A 60 2.50 14.01 9.63
N LEU A 61 2.96 13.76 10.85
CA LEU A 61 3.51 14.84 11.67
C LEU A 61 4.83 15.28 11.05
N GLU A 62 4.89 16.57 10.81
CA GLU A 62 5.96 17.28 10.15
C GLU A 62 7.21 17.25 11.03
N MET A 63 8.32 16.80 10.44
CA MET A 63 9.74 17.02 10.75
C MET A 63 10.50 15.69 10.66
N PRO A 64 11.47 15.54 9.75
CA PRO A 64 12.50 14.54 9.95
C PRO A 64 13.26 14.95 11.22
N ASP A 65 13.10 14.22 12.31
CA ASP A 65 14.00 14.29 13.45
C ASP A 65 15.41 14.00 12.93
N ALA A 66 16.15 15.07 12.63
CA ALA A 66 17.57 15.06 12.35
C ALA A 66 18.32 14.78 13.66
N THR A 67 18.10 13.61 14.23
CA THR A 67 18.81 13.16 15.44
C THR A 67 18.99 11.65 15.46
N GLN A 68 19.37 11.07 14.33
CA GLN A 68 20.13 9.83 14.35
C GLN A 68 21.58 10.15 14.00
N LYS A 69 22.39 10.26 15.05
CA LYS A 69 23.83 10.23 14.97
C LYS A 69 24.23 8.90 14.33
N ILE A 70 24.46 8.90 13.02
CA ILE A 70 25.26 7.88 12.36
C ILE A 70 26.46 8.59 11.72
N ASP A 71 27.54 8.55 12.48
CA ASP A 71 28.90 8.75 12.02
C ASP A 71 29.21 7.68 10.97
N THR A 72 29.03 7.98 9.68
CA THR A 72 29.75 7.32 8.59
C THR A 72 29.70 8.24 7.38
N GLY A 73 30.85 8.89 7.13
CA GLY A 73 30.97 9.94 6.12
C GLY A 73 30.63 9.47 4.71
N LEU A 74 30.20 10.44 3.89
CA LEU A 74 30.52 10.54 2.46
C LEU A 74 30.06 11.94 1.96
N THR A 75 31.07 12.73 1.57
CA THR A 75 31.06 13.87 0.64
C THR A 75 30.61 15.25 1.14
N MET A 76 31.59 16.09 1.50
CA MET A 76 31.51 17.54 1.32
C MET A 76 31.72 17.86 -0.17
N GLY A 77 30.74 18.53 -0.77
CA GLY A 77 30.88 19.15 -2.09
C GLY A 77 31.76 20.40 -2.00
N LEU A 78 32.56 20.61 -3.03
CA LEU A 78 33.28 21.86 -3.29
C LEU A 78 32.30 22.96 -3.71
#